data_AF-A0A8C2LFA6-F1
#
_entry.id   AF-A0A8C2LFA6-F1
#
_cell.length_a   1.000
_cell.length_b   1.000
_cell.length_c   1.000
_cell.angle_alpha   90.00
_cell.angle_beta   90.00
_cell.angle_gamma   90.00
#
_symmetry.space_group_name_H-M   'P 1'
#
loop_
_entity.id
_entity.type
_entity.pdbx_description
1 polymer ?
#
loop_
_entity_poly.entity_id
_entity_poly.type
_entity_poly.pdbx_seq_one_letter_code
_entity_poly.pdbx_strand_id
1 'polypeptide(L)'
;MSHTILLVQPTKRPEGRTYTDYESVNECIETVCKMYEEHLKRMNPNSPSITNDISQLFDFIDDLADLSCLVYQLIYRRTSLITEGTSSRFGSHNSRTRACHNLALVT
;
A
#
# COMPACT_ATOMS: atom_id res chain seq x y z
N MET A 1 -4.77 -3.74 16.47
CA MET A 1 -5.21 -3.04 15.25
C MET A 1 -4.19 -1.95 14.96
N SER A 2 -3.79 -1.82 13.69
CA SER A 2 -2.80 -0.85 13.24
C SER A 2 -3.49 0.12 12.30
N HIS A 3 -3.65 1.36 12.77
CA HIS A 3 -4.18 2.44 11.95
C HIS A 3 -3.41 2.52 10.65
N THR A 4 -4.11 2.57 9.53
CA THR A 4 -3.52 2.47 8.20
C THR A 4 -4.01 3.62 7.34
N ILE A 5 -3.09 4.28 6.64
CA ILE A 5 -3.43 5.32 5.67
C ILE A 5 -3.08 4.78 4.29
N LEU A 6 -4.07 4.75 3.40
CA LEU A 6 -3.89 4.48 1.97
C LEU A 6 -3.66 5.79 1.23
N LEU A 7 -2.64 5.83 0.40
CA LEU A 7 -2.36 6.91 -0.54
C LEU A 7 -2.57 6.35 -1.95
N VAL A 8 -3.40 7.01 -2.74
CA VAL A 8 -3.71 6.60 -4.11
C VAL A 8 -3.42 7.75 -5.06
N GLN A 9 -2.73 7.45 -6.15
CA GLN A 9 -2.63 8.33 -7.31
C GLN A 9 -3.05 7.55 -8.58
N PRO A 10 -4.29 7.71 -9.08
CA PRO A 10 -4.79 6.91 -10.20
C PRO A 10 -4.05 7.16 -11.52
N THR A 11 -3.59 8.39 -11.75
CA THR A 11 -2.86 8.78 -12.97
C THR A 11 -1.68 9.67 -12.62
N LYS A 12 -0.76 9.89 -13.56
CA LYS A 12 0.42 10.76 -13.33
C LYS A 12 0.08 12.21 -12.99
N ARG A 13 -1.18 12.64 -13.16
CA ARG A 13 -1.68 13.96 -12.78
C ARG A 13 -1.71 14.12 -11.25
N PRO A 14 -1.01 15.10 -10.67
CA PRO A 14 -0.92 15.25 -9.22
C PRO A 14 -2.24 15.64 -8.56
N GLU A 15 -3.19 16.22 -9.29
CA GLU A 15 -4.50 16.62 -8.78
C GLU A 15 -5.39 15.42 -8.43
N GLY A 16 -5.09 14.23 -8.97
CA GLY A 16 -5.81 13.00 -8.68
C GLY A 16 -5.35 12.29 -7.40
N ARG A 17 -4.37 12.86 -6.66
CA ARG A 17 -3.88 12.27 -5.41
C ARG A 17 -4.93 12.36 -4.32
N THR A 18 -5.25 11.23 -3.71
CA THR A 18 -6.16 11.13 -2.59
C THR A 18 -5.56 10.27 -1.48
N TYR A 19 -6.06 10.44 -0.26
CA TYR A 19 -5.74 9.57 0.85
C TYR A 19 -7.00 9.13 1.58
N THR A 20 -6.93 7.98 2.25
CA THR A 20 -8.02 7.48 3.09
C THR A 20 -7.43 6.74 4.28
N ASP A 21 -7.99 6.98 5.45
CA ASP A 21 -7.57 6.37 6.71
C ASP A 21 -8.49 5.22 7.12
N TYR A 22 -7.91 4.23 7.81
CA TYR A 22 -8.56 3.00 8.24
C TYR A 22 -8.10 2.61 9.65
N GLU A 23 -8.95 1.90 10.39
CA GLU A 23 -8.58 1.42 11.72
C GLU A 23 -7.66 0.20 11.66
N SER A 24 -7.68 -0.52 10.54
CA SER A 24 -6.87 -1.71 10.32
C SER A 24 -6.35 -1.84 8.88
N VAL A 25 -5.29 -2.65 8.72
CA VAL A 25 -4.76 -3.02 7.40
C VAL A 25 -5.80 -3.78 6.58
N ASN A 26 -6.66 -4.58 7.22
CA ASN A 26 -7.66 -5.39 6.52
C ASN A 26 -8.70 -4.50 5.82
N GLU A 27 -9.22 -3.48 6.49
CA GLU A 27 -10.16 -2.51 5.90
C GLU A 27 -9.53 -1.73 4.73
N CYS A 28 -8.25 -1.40 4.86
CA CYS A 28 -7.49 -0.78 3.78
C CYS A 28 -7.44 -1.70 2.55
N ILE A 29 -7.11 -2.98 2.73
CA ILE A 29 -7.05 -3.97 1.64
C ILE A 29 -8.44 -4.18 1.03
N GLU A 30 -9.50 -4.30 1.84
CA GLU A 30 -10.88 -4.41 1.36
C GLU A 30 -11.26 -3.23 0.45
N THR A 31 -10.77 -2.02 0.76
CA THR A 31 -11.06 -0.86 -0.07
C THR A 31 -10.32 -0.93 -1.41
N VAL A 32 -9.07 -1.41 -1.46
CA VAL A 32 -8.36 -1.64 -2.72
C VAL A 32 -9.11 -2.66 -3.59
N CYS A 33 -9.62 -3.74 -3.00
CA CYS A 33 -10.45 -4.70 -3.72
C CYS A 33 -11.73 -4.06 -4.27
N LYS A 34 -12.43 -3.23 -3.48
CA LYS A 34 -13.62 -2.51 -3.95
C LYS A 34 -13.32 -1.54 -5.10
N MET A 35 -12.18 -0.86 -5.06
CA MET A 35 -11.75 0.02 -6.15
C MET A 35 -11.58 -0.75 -7.47
N TYR A 36 -10.98 -1.95 -7.40
CA TYR A 36 -10.86 -2.84 -8.54
C TYR A 36 -12.24 -3.33 -9.03
N GLU A 37 -13.12 -3.76 -8.12
CA GLU A 37 -14.49 -4.18 -8.49
C GLU A 37 -15.29 -3.05 -9.16
N GLU A 38 -15.16 -1.82 -8.67
CA GLU A 38 -15.79 -0.66 -9.30
C GLU A 38 -15.21 -0.37 -10.69
N HIS A 39 -13.89 -0.50 -10.85
CA HIS A 39 -13.23 -0.39 -12.15
C HIS A 39 -13.77 -1.44 -13.14
N LEU A 40 -13.86 -2.69 -12.71
CA LEU A 40 -14.43 -3.79 -13.49
C LEU A 40 -15.90 -3.54 -13.88
N LYS A 41 -16.73 -3.06 -12.94
CA LYS A 41 -18.15 -2.73 -13.21
C LYS A 41 -18.30 -1.62 -14.24
N ARG A 42 -17.41 -0.61 -14.23
CA ARG A 42 -17.40 0.45 -15.25
C ARG A 42 -17.01 -0.06 -16.63
N MET A 43 -16.09 -1.03 -16.70
CA MET A 43 -15.69 -1.64 -17.98
C MET A 43 -16.74 -2.62 -18.51
N ASN A 44 -17.43 -3.33 -17.63
CA ASN A 44 -18.38 -4.39 -17.99
C ASN A 44 -19.77 -4.16 -17.37
N PRO A 45 -20.49 -3.09 -17.74
CA PRO A 45 -21.76 -2.72 -17.10
C PRO A 45 -22.87 -3.77 -17.24
N ASN A 46 -22.76 -4.67 -18.24
CA ASN A 46 -23.75 -5.71 -18.53
C ASN A 46 -23.39 -7.09 -17.97
N SER A 47 -22.22 -7.25 -17.33
CA SER A 47 -21.80 -8.54 -16.77
C SER A 47 -22.17 -8.62 -15.29
N PRO A 48 -23.15 -9.45 -14.89
CA PRO A 48 -23.60 -9.56 -13.50
C PRO A 48 -22.62 -10.32 -12.59
N SER A 49 -21.67 -11.06 -13.17
CA SER A 49 -20.66 -11.83 -12.45
C SER A 49 -19.33 -11.64 -13.15
N ILE A 50 -18.47 -10.81 -12.57
CA ILE A 50 -17.09 -10.65 -13.02
C ILE A 50 -16.25 -11.53 -12.10
N THR A 51 -15.61 -12.55 -12.66
CA THR A 51 -14.70 -13.42 -11.91
C THR A 51 -13.47 -12.63 -11.49
N ASN A 52 -13.27 -12.47 -10.18
CA ASN A 52 -12.09 -11.83 -9.59
C ASN A 52 -10.86 -12.74 -9.75
N ASP A 53 -10.13 -12.59 -10.85
CA ASP A 53 -8.79 -13.16 -10.99
C ASP A 53 -7.78 -12.26 -10.26
N ILE A 54 -6.99 -12.86 -9.36
CA ILE A 54 -5.96 -12.15 -8.60
C ILE A 54 -4.91 -11.51 -9.51
N SER A 55 -4.65 -12.12 -10.68
CA SER A 55 -3.71 -11.60 -11.66
C SER A 55 -4.15 -10.24 -12.21
N GLN A 56 -5.45 -10.12 -12.51
CA GLN A 56 -6.04 -8.88 -13.03
C GLN A 56 -6.12 -7.77 -11.98
N LEU A 57 -6.23 -8.14 -10.69
CA LEU A 57 -6.11 -7.17 -9.59
C LEU A 57 -4.69 -6.59 -9.54
N PHE A 58 -3.66 -7.41 -9.72
CA PHE A 58 -2.28 -6.92 -9.78
C PHE A 58 -2.05 -6.04 -11.01
N ASP A 59 -2.55 -6.43 -12.19
CA ASP A 59 -2.47 -5.60 -13.39
C ASP A 59 -3.13 -4.22 -13.17
N PHE A 60 -4.30 -4.19 -12.52
CA PHE A 60 -4.97 -2.94 -12.15
C PHE A 60 -4.13 -2.08 -11.19
N ILE A 61 -3.47 -2.69 -10.20
CA ILE A 61 -2.59 -1.97 -9.26
C ILE A 61 -1.37 -1.40 -10.00
N ASP A 62 -0.78 -2.16 -10.92
CA ASP A 62 0.38 -1.75 -11.72
C ASP A 62 0.05 -0.62 -12.70
N ASP A 63 -1.21 -0.50 -13.14
CA ASP A 63 -1.69 0.60 -13.98
C ASP A 63 -1.84 1.93 -13.21
N LEU A 64 -1.93 1.89 -11.87
CA LEU A 64 -1.98 3.11 -11.05
C LEU A 64 -0.62 3.82 -11.09
N ALA A 65 -0.64 5.15 -11.06
CA ALA A 65 0.61 5.91 -11.03
C ALA A 65 1.35 5.79 -9.69
N ASP A 66 0.62 5.64 -8.59
CA ASP A 66 1.17 5.35 -7.26
C ASP A 66 0.08 4.72 -6.37
N LEU A 67 0.46 3.75 -5.56
CA LEU A 67 -0.36 3.13 -4.53
C LEU A 67 0.55 2.78 -3.34
N SER A 68 0.29 3.38 -2.18
CA SER A 68 1.13 3.22 -0.99
C SER A 68 0.28 3.10 0.28
N CYS A 69 0.67 2.22 1.20
CA CYS A 69 0.03 2.07 2.51
C CYS A 69 1.01 2.43 3.64
N LEU A 70 0.57 3.29 4.56
CA LEU A 70 1.31 3.65 5.77
C LEU A 70 0.63 2.98 6.97
N VAL A 71 1.29 1.97 7.55
CA VAL A 71 0.75 1.20 8.68
C VAL A 71 1.39 1.66 9.99
N TYR A 72 0.56 2.10 10.93
CA TYR A 72 1.01 2.52 12.26
C TYR A 72 1.41 1.30 13.09
N GLN A 73 2.68 1.25 13.49
CA GLN A 73 3.21 0.24 14.40
C GLN A 73 3.51 0.89 15.76
N LEU A 74 2.72 0.54 16.78
CA LEU A 74 3.00 0.92 18.16
C LEU A 74 4.11 0.03 18.70
N ILE A 75 5.36 0.39 18.43
CA ILE A 75 6.51 -0.31 19.02
C ILE A 75 6.72 0.29 20.42
N TYR A 76 6.42 -0.46 21.48
CA TYR A 76 6.85 -0.14 22.85
C TYR A 76 8.39 -0.32 22.90
N ARG A 77 9.15 0.65 22.38
CA ARG A 77 10.62 0.63 22.45
C ARG A 77 11.06 1.16 23.81
N ARG A 78 11.57 0.25 24.67
CA ARG A 78 12.52 0.65 25.71
C ARG A 78 13.63 1.46 25.03
N THR A 79 14.03 2.57 25.64
CA THR A 79 14.83 3.69 25.10
C THR A 79 16.18 3.31 24.45
N SER A 80 16.62 2.05 24.48
CA SER A 80 17.92 1.59 23.98
C SER A 80 18.03 1.42 22.45
N LEU A 81 16.92 1.33 21.70
CA LEU A 81 16.95 1.08 20.25
C LEU A 81 16.80 2.33 19.36
N ILE A 82 16.67 3.52 19.95
CA ILE A 82 16.52 4.78 19.20
C ILE A 82 17.88 5.25 18.64
N THR A 83 18.99 4.84 19.29
CA THR A 83 20.37 5.14 18.90
C THR A 83 20.88 4.30 17.72
N GLU A 84 20.41 3.06 17.54
CA GLU A 84 20.83 2.22 16.39
C GLU A 84 20.12 2.61 15.08
N GLY A 85 18.87 3.08 15.16
CA GLY A 85 18.09 3.53 14.00
C GLY A 85 18.60 4.84 13.39
N THR A 86 19.18 5.73 14.19
CA THR A 86 19.79 6.98 13.70
C THR A 86 21.17 6.74 13.09
N SER A 87 21.95 5.80 13.62
CA SER A 87 23.28 5.44 13.07
C SER A 87 23.17 4.76 11.70
N SER A 88 22.14 3.94 11.48
CA SER A 88 21.90 3.26 10.19
C SER A 88 21.31 4.17 9.10
N ARG A 89 20.69 5.30 9.47
CA ARG A 89 20.16 6.30 8.51
C ARG A 89 21.22 7.28 7.99
N PHE A 90 22.32 7.50 8.71
CA PHE A 90 23.39 8.40 8.26
C PHE A 90 24.52 7.70 7.51
N GLY A 91 24.63 6.38 7.60
CA GLY A 91 25.62 5.59 6.85
C GLY A 91 24.99 4.80 5.69
N SER A 92 24.76 5.44 4.54
CA SER A 92 24.96 4.87 3.19
C SER A 92 24.13 5.63 2.14
N HIS A 93 24.80 6.52 1.42
CA HIS A 93 24.50 6.80 0.02
C HIS A 93 24.54 5.48 -0.77
N ASN A 94 23.38 4.95 -1.19
CA ASN A 94 23.10 4.56 -2.57
C ASN A 94 21.66 4.05 -2.68
N SER A 95 20.82 4.85 -3.31
CA SER A 95 19.42 4.58 -3.61
C SER A 95 19.31 3.64 -4.81
N ARG A 96 19.00 2.35 -4.59
CA ARG A 96 18.19 1.55 -5.55
C ARG A 96 17.77 0.12 -5.20
N THR A 97 18.10 -0.48 -4.04
CA THR A 97 17.88 -1.95 -3.91
C THR A 97 17.25 -2.45 -2.60
N ARG A 98 16.71 -1.58 -1.72
CA ARG A 98 16.22 -2.05 -0.39
C ARG A 98 14.70 -2.21 -0.23
N ALA A 99 13.89 -1.88 -1.24
CA ALA A 99 12.44 -2.04 -1.10
C ALA A 99 11.99 -3.51 -1.04
N CYS A 100 12.76 -4.46 -1.61
CA CYS A 100 12.37 -5.87 -1.68
C CYS A 100 12.87 -6.75 -0.52
N HIS A 101 13.75 -6.24 0.36
CA HIS A 101 14.43 -7.09 1.36
C HIS A 101 13.79 -7.10 2.76
N ASN A 102 12.78 -6.27 3.01
CA ASN A 102 12.09 -6.21 4.31
C ASN A 102 10.81 -7.06 4.38
N LEU A 103 10.48 -7.82 3.32
CA LEU A 103 9.32 -8.72 3.33
C LEU A 103 9.64 -10.11 3.95
N ALA A 104 10.88 -10.38 4.36
CA ALA A 104 11.33 -11.73 4.73
C ALA A 104 11.52 -11.98 6.24
N LEU A 105 11.06 -11.09 7.14
CA LEU A 105 11.31 -11.22 8.58
C LEU A 105 10.04 -11.12 9.44
N VAL A 106 8.91 -11.60 8.92
CA VAL A 106 7.70 -11.83 9.74
C VAL A 106 7.14 -13.22 9.44
N THR A 107 7.85 -14.24 9.94
CA THR A 107 7.29 -15.53 10.36
C THR A 107 7.63 -15.72 11.82
#